data_AF-A0A842NMY8-F1
#
_entry.id   AF-A0A842NMY8-F1
#
_cell.length_a   1.000
_cell.length_b   1.000
_cell.length_c   1.000
_cell.angle_alpha   90.00
_cell.angle_beta   90.00
_cell.angle_gamma   90.00
#
_symmetry.space_group_name_H-M   'P 1'
#
loop_
_entity.id
_entity.type
_entity.pdbx_description
1 polymer ?
#
loop_
_entity_poly.entity_id
_entity_poly.type
_entity_poly.pdbx_seq_one_letter_code
_entity_poly.pdbx_strand_id
1 'polypeptide(L)'
;MAIDYAQGLFLIVNTLLSFYIVVYAFIFLTRTKNYPDRKPWELLFAGAFFFLISEVLGVSLFYGDAAVLGIKVSMIRVVLEFVYVSLVLMAFITQSHMILLSDMILITKKLQRRRAEEAEKEKKKKPKTKGQKIFEKLREKVTPVEELKFEIGEKELQEKMKEEHFESEIKSEKELVGEDKQ
;
A
#
# COMPACT_ATOMS: atom_id res chain seq x y z
N MET A 1 5.55 -32.44 -40.85
CA MET A 1 4.87 -31.31 -41.52
C MET A 1 3.72 -30.75 -40.69
N ALA A 2 2.52 -31.36 -40.63
CA ALA A 2 1.39 -30.75 -39.89
C ALA A 2 1.68 -30.52 -38.38
N ILE A 3 2.44 -31.42 -37.75
CA ILE A 3 2.84 -31.32 -36.35
C ILE A 3 3.75 -30.10 -36.11
N ASP A 4 4.68 -29.84 -37.03
CA ASP A 4 5.64 -28.73 -36.91
C ASP A 4 4.95 -27.36 -37.07
N TYR A 5 3.96 -27.28 -37.97
CA TYR A 5 3.13 -26.08 -38.12
C TYR A 5 2.28 -25.81 -36.87
N ALA A 6 1.68 -26.85 -36.27
CA ALA A 6 0.89 -26.69 -35.05
C ALA A 6 1.76 -26.23 -33.87
N GLN A 7 2.98 -26.75 -33.75
CA GLN A 7 3.94 -26.32 -32.74
C GLN A 7 4.37 -24.86 -32.92
N GLY A 8 4.70 -24.45 -34.16
CA GLY A 8 5.04 -23.06 -34.46
C GLY A 8 3.89 -22.09 -34.17
N LEU A 9 2.66 -22.46 -34.54
CA LEU A 9 1.48 -21.65 -34.27
C LEU A 9 1.21 -21.52 -32.76
N PHE A 10 1.34 -22.61 -32.00
CA PHE A 10 1.20 -22.57 -30.54
C PHE A 10 2.23 -21.65 -29.88
N LEU A 11 3.47 -21.68 -30.37
CA LEU A 11 4.55 -20.87 -29.85
C LEU A 11 4.38 -19.37 -30.15
N ILE A 12 3.89 -19.03 -31.35
CA ILE A 12 3.51 -17.64 -31.69
C ILE A 12 2.36 -17.16 -30.78
N VAL A 13 1.34 -17.98 -30.59
CA VAL A 13 0.20 -17.65 -29.71
C VAL A 13 0.66 -17.44 -28.27
N ASN A 14 1.55 -18.28 -27.75
CA ASN A 14 2.12 -18.10 -26.41
C ASN A 14 2.95 -16.82 -26.29
N THR A 15 3.69 -16.45 -27.33
CA THR A 15 4.44 -15.19 -27.37
C THR A 15 3.49 -13.99 -27.33
N LEU A 16 2.38 -14.02 -28.06
CA LEU A 16 1.36 -12.97 -28.01
C LEU A 16 0.67 -12.91 -26.64
N LEU A 17 0.38 -14.06 -26.04
CA LEU A 17 -0.20 -14.15 -24.71
C LEU A 17 0.73 -13.59 -23.64
N SER A 18 2.02 -13.94 -23.68
CA SER A 18 3.00 -13.43 -22.73
C SER A 18 3.18 -11.91 -22.87
N PHE A 19 3.18 -11.40 -24.10
CA PHE A 19 3.19 -9.96 -24.36
C PHE A 19 1.98 -9.26 -23.74
N TYR A 20 0.78 -9.81 -23.95
CA TYR A 20 -0.45 -9.29 -23.36
C TYR A 20 -0.38 -9.25 -21.81
N ILE A 21 0.12 -10.32 -21.19
CA ILE A 21 0.27 -10.40 -19.73
C ILE A 21 1.23 -9.32 -19.22
N VAL A 22 2.36 -9.11 -19.90
CA VAL A 22 3.35 -8.07 -19.53
C VAL A 22 2.74 -6.68 -19.62
N VAL A 23 2.05 -6.36 -20.71
CA VAL A 23 1.37 -5.06 -20.90
C VAL A 23 0.29 -4.85 -19.83
N TYR A 24 -0.52 -5.87 -19.57
CA TYR A 24 -1.56 -5.81 -18.54
C TYR A 24 -0.95 -5.56 -17.15
N ALA A 25 0.07 -6.33 -16.77
CA ALA A 25 0.76 -6.19 -15.50
C ALA A 25 1.44 -4.81 -15.37
N PHE A 26 2.00 -4.27 -16.46
CA PHE A 26 2.55 -2.92 -16.50
C PHE A 26 1.47 -1.84 -16.25
N ILE A 27 0.33 -1.92 -16.94
CA ILE A 27 -0.80 -1.00 -16.73
C ILE A 27 -1.33 -1.11 -15.30
N PHE A 28 -1.40 -2.32 -14.76
CA PHE A 28 -1.83 -2.53 -13.38
C PHE A 28 -0.86 -1.88 -12.38
N LEU A 29 0.45 -2.09 -12.55
CA LEU A 29 1.48 -1.54 -11.66
C LEU A 29 1.56 -0.01 -11.69
N THR A 30 1.30 0.60 -12.84
CA THR A 30 1.28 2.07 -12.98
C THR A 30 0.06 2.69 -12.31
N ARG A 31 -1.11 2.03 -12.35
CA ARG A 31 -2.34 2.52 -11.70
C ARG A 31 -2.39 2.30 -10.19
N THR A 32 -1.68 1.29 -9.67
CA THR A 32 -1.80 0.85 -8.26
C THR A 32 -0.62 1.26 -7.37
N LYS A 33 0.09 2.34 -7.70
CA LYS A 33 1.33 2.77 -7.02
C LYS A 33 1.23 2.89 -5.49
N ASN A 34 0.04 3.24 -4.96
CA ASN A 34 -0.18 3.48 -3.53
C ASN A 34 -0.78 2.29 -2.76
N TYR A 35 -1.00 1.13 -3.40
CA TYR A 35 -1.57 -0.04 -2.71
C TYR A 35 -0.48 -0.87 -2.01
N PRO A 36 -0.65 -1.21 -0.72
CA PRO A 36 0.32 -2.03 0.01
C PRO A 36 0.47 -3.45 -0.58
N ASP A 37 -0.56 -3.92 -1.29
CA ASP A 37 -0.63 -5.25 -1.90
C ASP A 37 0.04 -5.33 -3.29
N ARG A 38 0.92 -4.37 -3.63
CA ARG A 38 1.58 -4.26 -4.94
C ARG A 38 2.71 -5.27 -5.16
N LYS A 39 3.37 -5.74 -4.09
CA LYS A 39 4.57 -6.60 -4.18
C LYS A 39 4.39 -7.91 -4.98
N PRO A 40 3.30 -8.70 -4.79
CA PRO A 40 3.08 -9.90 -5.59
C PRO A 40 2.98 -9.59 -7.09
N TRP A 41 2.38 -8.45 -7.44
CA TRP A 41 2.23 -8.01 -8.83
C TRP A 41 3.56 -7.58 -9.46
N GLU A 42 4.48 -7.00 -8.67
CA GLU A 42 5.83 -6.68 -9.14
C GLU A 42 6.62 -7.94 -9.47
N LEU A 43 6.53 -8.96 -8.60
CA LEU A 43 7.14 -10.27 -8.85
C LEU A 43 6.54 -10.96 -10.07
N LEU A 44 5.21 -10.89 -10.23
CA LEU A 44 4.51 -11.47 -11.36
C LEU A 44 4.84 -10.74 -12.68
N PHE A 45 5.01 -9.41 -12.64
CA PHE A 45 5.48 -8.63 -13.78
C PHE A 45 6.91 -9.02 -14.19
N ALA A 46 7.83 -9.10 -13.22
CA ALA A 46 9.20 -9.54 -13.47
C ALA A 46 9.22 -10.96 -14.06
N GLY A 47 8.42 -11.88 -13.50
CA GLY A 47 8.26 -13.23 -14.02
C GLY A 47 7.74 -13.24 -15.46
N ALA A 48 6.64 -12.53 -15.73
CA ALA A 48 6.05 -12.43 -17.06
C ALA A 48 7.04 -11.85 -18.09
N PHE A 49 7.90 -10.92 -17.68
CA PHE A 49 8.96 -10.37 -18.52
C PHE A 49 10.02 -11.43 -18.87
N PHE A 50 10.50 -12.21 -17.90
CA PHE A 50 11.42 -13.32 -18.19
C PHE A 50 10.77 -14.41 -19.06
N PHE A 51 9.49 -14.68 -18.85
CA PHE A 51 8.71 -15.60 -19.67
C PHE A 51 8.60 -15.11 -21.12
N LEU A 52 8.31 -13.83 -21.33
CA LEU A 52 8.31 -13.21 -22.67
C LEU A 52 9.66 -13.41 -23.38
N ILE A 53 10.77 -13.12 -22.68
CA ILE A 53 12.12 -13.32 -23.25
C ILE A 53 12.32 -14.80 -23.62
N SER A 54 11.91 -15.73 -22.75
CA SER A 54 11.99 -17.17 -23.02
C SER A 54 11.22 -17.57 -24.27
N GLU A 55 9.98 -17.08 -24.44
CA GLU A 55 9.15 -17.37 -25.62
C GLU A 55 9.77 -16.79 -26.90
N VAL A 56 10.30 -15.57 -26.87
CA VAL A 56 11.02 -14.96 -28.01
C VAL A 56 12.27 -15.76 -28.40
N LEU A 57 13.01 -16.26 -27.41
CA LEU A 57 14.13 -17.19 -27.67
C LEU A 57 13.62 -18.52 -28.24
N GLY A 58 12.46 -19.01 -27.79
CA GLY A 58 11.78 -20.18 -28.35
C GLY A 58 11.44 -20.02 -29.83
N VAL A 59 10.96 -18.83 -30.24
CA VAL A 59 10.69 -18.52 -31.65
C VAL A 59 11.99 -18.57 -32.44
N SER A 60 13.07 -18.00 -31.88
CA SER A 60 14.38 -17.96 -32.53
C SER A 60 14.95 -19.37 -32.73
N LEU A 61 14.78 -20.28 -31.77
CA LEU A 61 15.18 -21.69 -31.88
C LEU A 61 14.48 -22.43 -33.02
N PHE A 62 13.23 -22.05 -33.35
CA PHE A 62 12.50 -22.65 -34.47
C PHE A 62 13.15 -22.35 -35.83
N TYR A 63 13.79 -21.18 -35.97
CA TYR A 63 14.57 -20.81 -37.16
C TYR A 63 16.00 -21.33 -37.15
N GLY A 64 16.46 -21.91 -36.03
CA GLY A 64 17.77 -22.54 -35.85
C GLY A 64 18.33 -22.35 -34.44
N ASP A 65 19.02 -23.36 -33.90
CA ASP A 65 19.70 -23.27 -32.59
C ASP A 65 20.98 -22.44 -32.73
N ALA A 66 20.86 -21.13 -32.60
CA ALA A 66 21.99 -20.23 -32.54
C ALA A 66 22.71 -20.36 -31.19
N ALA A 67 24.03 -20.29 -31.20
CA ALA A 67 24.82 -20.12 -29.98
C ALA A 67 25.10 -18.64 -29.76
N VAL A 68 24.75 -18.12 -28.58
CA VAL A 68 25.09 -16.76 -28.16
C VAL A 68 26.24 -16.86 -27.16
N LEU A 69 27.40 -16.26 -27.48
CA LEU A 69 28.60 -16.32 -26.64
C LEU A 69 29.08 -17.74 -26.31
N GLY A 70 28.87 -18.70 -27.23
CA GLY A 70 29.21 -20.12 -27.02
C GLY A 70 28.23 -20.90 -26.14
N ILE A 71 27.18 -20.25 -25.62
CA ILE A 71 26.11 -20.90 -24.87
C ILE A 71 24.93 -21.15 -25.82
N LYS A 72 24.39 -22.38 -25.79
CA LYS A 72 23.20 -22.73 -26.58
C LYS A 72 22.00 -21.93 -26.08
N VAL A 73 21.22 -21.35 -26.99
CA VAL A 73 20.01 -20.59 -26.64
C VAL A 73 19.01 -21.48 -25.88
N SER A 74 18.98 -22.78 -26.18
CA SER A 74 18.20 -23.77 -25.44
C SER A 74 18.50 -23.80 -23.93
N MET A 75 19.78 -23.68 -23.52
CA MET A 75 20.14 -23.63 -22.10
C MET A 75 19.70 -22.33 -21.44
N ILE A 76 19.88 -21.19 -22.13
CA ILE A 76 19.45 -19.88 -21.63
C ILE A 76 17.93 -19.88 -21.40
N ARG A 77 17.18 -20.46 -22.34
CA ARG A 77 15.73 -20.61 -22.25
C ARG A 77 15.31 -21.41 -21.00
N VAL A 78 15.95 -22.56 -20.74
CA VAL A 78 15.65 -23.37 -19.53
C VAL A 78 15.92 -22.60 -18.25
N VAL A 79 17.01 -21.82 -18.19
CA VAL A 79 17.31 -20.98 -17.03
C VAL A 79 16.26 -19.89 -16.84
N LEU A 80 15.83 -19.24 -17.92
CA LEU A 80 14.76 -18.22 -17.88
C LEU A 80 13.43 -18.80 -17.42
N GLU A 81 13.06 -19.99 -17.90
CA GLU A 81 11.86 -20.70 -17.45
C GLU A 81 11.94 -21.03 -15.95
N PHE A 82 13.09 -21.48 -15.47
CA PHE A 82 13.31 -21.74 -14.04
C PHE A 82 13.15 -20.46 -13.20
N VAL A 83 13.72 -19.34 -13.65
CA VAL A 83 13.57 -18.04 -12.99
C VAL A 83 12.11 -17.59 -12.99
N TYR A 84 11.41 -17.74 -14.11
CA TYR A 84 9.98 -17.44 -14.21
C TYR A 84 9.16 -18.23 -13.19
N VAL A 85 9.31 -19.56 -13.15
CA VAL A 85 8.57 -20.41 -12.20
C VAL A 85 8.89 -20.02 -10.75
N SER A 86 10.15 -19.72 -10.45
CA SER A 86 10.58 -19.30 -9.11
C SER A 86 9.94 -17.96 -8.70
N LEU A 87 9.87 -16.99 -9.62
CA LEU A 87 9.23 -15.70 -9.38
C LEU A 87 7.72 -15.83 -9.19
N VAL A 88 7.06 -16.65 -10.01
CA VAL A 88 5.63 -16.94 -9.86
C VAL A 88 5.36 -17.59 -8.50
N LEU A 89 6.17 -18.56 -8.09
CA LEU A 89 6.04 -19.20 -6.78
C LEU A 89 6.23 -18.20 -5.63
N MET A 90 7.25 -17.34 -5.73
CA MET A 90 7.47 -16.26 -4.76
C MET A 90 6.30 -15.28 -4.71
N ALA A 91 5.71 -14.93 -5.86
CA ALA A 91 4.53 -14.08 -5.94
C ALA A 91 3.35 -14.72 -5.18
N PHE A 92 3.10 -16.01 -5.41
CA PHE A 92 2.06 -16.76 -4.70
C PHE A 92 2.29 -16.87 -3.19
N ILE A 93 3.52 -17.14 -2.76
CA ILE A 93 3.87 -17.19 -1.33
C ILE A 93 3.64 -15.81 -0.70
N THR A 94 4.09 -14.75 -1.36
CA THR A 94 3.92 -13.37 -0.87
C THR A 94 2.45 -13.03 -0.78
N GLN A 95 1.65 -13.33 -1.81
CA GLN A 95 0.22 -13.11 -1.81
C GLN A 95 -0.49 -13.90 -0.69
N SER A 96 -0.14 -15.17 -0.51
CA SER A 96 -0.70 -16.01 0.55
C SER A 96 -0.39 -15.44 1.94
N HIS A 97 0.84 -14.97 2.16
CA HIS A 97 1.22 -14.33 3.42
C HIS A 97 0.45 -13.02 3.67
N MET A 98 0.24 -12.21 2.62
CA MET A 98 -0.54 -10.97 2.74
C MET A 98 -2.02 -11.22 3.05
N ILE A 99 -2.62 -12.26 2.46
CA ILE A 99 -4.00 -12.67 2.75
C ILE A 99 -4.12 -13.08 4.23
N LEU A 100 -3.20 -13.93 4.71
CA LEU A 100 -3.21 -14.37 6.11
C LEU A 100 -3.06 -13.21 7.11
N LEU A 101 -2.19 -12.24 6.81
CA LEU A 101 -2.04 -11.03 7.64
C LEU A 101 -3.31 -10.19 7.65
N SER A 102 -3.95 -10.01 6.49
CA SER A 102 -5.19 -9.24 6.36
C SER A 102 -6.33 -9.87 7.15
N ASP A 103 -6.48 -11.19 7.06
CA ASP A 103 -7.49 -11.94 7.81
C ASP A 103 -7.24 -11.87 9.33
N MET A 104 -5.98 -11.99 9.76
CA MET A 104 -5.60 -11.85 11.16
C MET A 104 -5.95 -10.46 11.71
N ILE A 105 -5.62 -9.39 10.97
CA ILE A 105 -5.96 -8.00 11.36
C ILE A 105 -7.48 -7.82 11.49
N LEU A 106 -8.26 -8.42 10.59
CA LEU A 106 -9.72 -8.34 10.61
C LEU A 106 -10.30 -9.06 11.84
N ILE A 107 -9.75 -10.22 12.20
CA ILE A 107 -10.10 -10.95 13.43
C ILE A 107 -9.75 -10.12 14.67
N THR A 108 -8.56 -9.52 14.73
CA THR A 108 -8.13 -8.69 15.87
C THR A 108 -9.01 -7.45 16.03
N LYS A 109 -9.33 -6.74 14.93
CA LYS A 109 -10.25 -5.60 14.96
C LYS A 109 -11.65 -6.00 15.43
N LYS A 110 -12.15 -7.15 14.98
CA LYS A 110 -13.46 -7.68 15.40
C LYS A 110 -13.49 -8.04 16.89
N LEU A 111 -12.39 -8.60 17.41
CA LEU A 111 -12.24 -8.90 18.84
C LEU A 111 -12.15 -7.62 19.70
N GLN A 112 -11.40 -6.62 19.27
CA GLN A 112 -11.32 -5.33 19.96
C GLN A 112 -12.68 -4.62 20.01
N ARG A 113 -13.43 -4.63 18.90
CA ARG A 113 -14.77 -4.04 18.84
C ARG A 113 -15.74 -4.73 19.80
N ARG A 114 -15.71 -6.08 19.89
CA ARG A 114 -16.53 -6.82 20.87
C ARG A 114 -16.18 -6.46 22.31
N ARG A 115 -14.89 -6.35 22.65
CA ARG A 115 -14.45 -5.95 24.00
C ARG A 115 -14.89 -4.52 24.36
N ALA A 116 -14.84 -3.59 23.40
CA ALA A 116 -15.32 -2.22 23.59
C ALA A 116 -16.84 -2.19 23.86
N GLU A 117 -17.62 -2.96 23.11
CA GLU A 117 -19.07 -3.09 23.31
C GLU A 117 -19.44 -3.74 24.66
N GLU A 118 -18.66 -4.73 25.11
CA GLU A 118 -18.83 -5.35 26.43
C GLU A 118 -18.51 -4.36 27.56
N ALA A 119 -17.42 -3.60 27.44
CA ALA A 119 -17.05 -2.56 28.42
C ALA A 119 -18.07 -1.42 28.51
N GLU A 120 -18.69 -1.01 27.39
CA GLU A 120 -19.79 -0.04 27.42
C GLU A 120 -21.04 -0.59 28.12
N LYS A 121 -21.39 -1.86 27.89
CA LYS A 121 -22.53 -2.52 28.56
C LYS A 121 -22.29 -2.64 30.07
N GLU A 122 -21.05 -2.87 30.50
CA GLU A 122 -20.69 -2.94 31.92
C GLU A 122 -20.78 -1.56 32.60
N LYS A 123 -20.35 -0.48 31.92
CA LYS A 123 -20.49 0.88 32.43
C LYS A 123 -21.95 1.32 32.60
N LYS A 124 -22.86 0.87 31.71
CA LYS A 124 -24.30 1.17 31.81
C LYS A 124 -25.03 0.35 32.89
N LYS A 125 -24.45 -0.77 33.34
CA LYS A 125 -25.02 -1.63 34.40
C LYS A 125 -24.60 -1.27 35.82
N LYS A 126 -23.63 -0.37 36.03
CA LYS A 126 -23.32 0.11 37.38
C LYS A 126 -24.49 0.96 37.91
N PRO A 127 -25.20 0.53 38.96
CA PRO A 127 -26.26 1.34 39.55
C PRO A 127 -25.65 2.63 40.09
N LYS A 128 -26.24 3.79 39.78
CA LYS A 128 -25.88 5.07 40.40
C LYS A 128 -25.99 4.91 41.91
N THR A 129 -24.86 4.73 42.58
CA THR A 129 -24.78 4.62 44.04
C THR A 129 -25.34 5.91 44.64
N LYS A 130 -26.27 5.79 45.61
CA LYS A 130 -27.05 6.88 46.20
C LYS A 130 -26.25 8.09 46.71
N GLY A 131 -24.91 8.00 46.82
CA GLY A 131 -24.03 9.11 47.20
C GLY A 131 -23.90 10.24 46.17
N GLN A 132 -24.11 10.00 44.87
CA GLN A 132 -23.93 11.05 43.85
C GLN A 132 -25.07 12.08 43.78
N LYS A 133 -26.29 11.75 44.24
CA LYS A 133 -27.40 12.71 44.29
C LYS A 133 -27.25 13.79 45.37
N ILE A 134 -26.36 13.58 46.35
CA ILE A 134 -26.10 14.56 47.42
C ILE A 134 -25.08 15.61 46.95
N PHE A 135 -24.09 15.22 46.16
CA PHE A 135 -23.08 16.15 45.62
C PHE A 135 -23.65 17.11 44.56
N GLU A 136 -24.64 16.67 43.77
CA GLU A 136 -25.27 17.51 42.74
C GLU A 136 -26.15 18.62 43.36
N LYS A 137 -26.77 18.37 44.53
CA LYS A 137 -27.53 19.38 45.29
C LYS A 137 -26.68 20.37 46.08
N LEU A 138 -25.41 20.05 46.35
CA LEU A 138 -24.48 20.95 47.04
C LEU A 138 -23.76 21.90 46.08
N ARG A 139 -23.66 21.54 44.79
CA ARG A 139 -23.00 22.37 43.76
C ARG A 139 -23.86 23.53 43.27
N GLU A 140 -25.18 23.46 43.46
CA GLU A 140 -26.13 24.51 43.04
C GLU A 140 -26.19 25.69 44.03
N LYS A 141 -25.50 25.61 45.18
CA LYS A 141 -25.56 26.63 46.25
C LYS A 141 -24.26 27.39 46.56
N VAL A 142 -23.19 27.17 45.79
CA VAL A 142 -21.93 27.90 45.97
C VAL A 142 -21.57 28.67 44.68
N THR A 143 -22.06 29.91 44.65
CA THR A 143 -21.53 31.12 43.98
C THR A 143 -21.12 31.11 42.49
N PRO A 144 -21.62 32.08 41.71
CA PRO A 144 -21.13 32.43 40.37
C PRO A 144 -19.98 33.45 40.49
N VAL A 145 -18.72 33.03 40.40
CA VAL A 145 -17.56 33.97 40.35
C VAL A 145 -16.45 33.52 39.38
N GLU A 146 -16.51 32.33 38.77
CA GLU A 146 -15.38 31.80 37.97
C GLU A 146 -15.50 32.03 36.45
N GLU A 147 -16.65 32.51 35.95
CA GLU A 147 -16.87 32.74 34.51
C GLU A 147 -16.19 34.01 33.96
N LEU A 148 -15.72 34.94 34.81
CA LEU A 148 -15.08 36.19 34.37
C LEU A 148 -13.56 36.11 34.16
N LYS A 149 -12.91 34.99 34.53
CA LYS A 149 -11.45 34.81 34.33
C LYS A 149 -11.07 34.02 33.07
N PHE A 150 -12.01 33.33 32.44
CA PHE A 150 -11.72 32.55 31.22
C PHE A 150 -11.79 33.38 29.92
N GLU A 151 -12.62 34.42 29.86
CA GLU A 151 -12.71 35.27 28.65
C GLU A 151 -11.50 36.20 28.45
N ILE A 152 -10.72 36.51 29.50
CA ILE A 152 -9.53 37.38 29.37
C ILE A 152 -8.32 36.59 28.88
N GLY A 153 -8.20 35.31 29.24
CA GLY A 153 -7.08 34.45 28.80
C GLY A 153 -7.14 34.01 27.33
N GLU A 154 -8.34 33.83 26.77
CA GLU A 154 -8.48 33.43 25.35
C GLU A 154 -8.15 34.58 24.37
N LYS A 155 -8.35 35.85 24.76
CA LYS A 155 -8.01 36.99 23.90
C LYS A 155 -6.51 37.23 23.79
N GLU A 156 -5.75 37.10 24.88
CA GLU A 156 -4.27 37.20 24.83
C GLU A 156 -3.63 36.06 24.03
N LEU A 157 -4.23 34.86 24.02
CA LEU A 157 -3.71 33.73 23.26
C LEU A 157 -3.96 33.88 21.75
N GLN A 158 -5.07 34.52 21.35
CA GLN A 158 -5.36 34.79 19.94
C GLN A 158 -4.50 35.91 19.34
N GLU A 159 -4.08 36.91 20.13
CA GLU A 159 -3.13 37.93 19.66
C GLU A 159 -1.73 37.35 19.43
N LYS A 160 -1.23 36.50 20.35
CA LYS A 160 0.08 35.86 20.19
C LYS A 160 0.17 34.93 18.99
N MET A 161 -0.89 34.17 18.68
CA MET A 161 -0.90 33.32 17.48
C MET A 161 -0.95 34.13 16.17
N LYS A 162 -1.45 35.37 16.17
CA LYS A 162 -1.43 36.24 14.99
C LYS A 162 -0.05 36.85 14.74
N GLU A 163 0.68 37.21 15.80
CA GLU A 163 2.05 37.73 15.66
C GLU A 163 3.03 36.66 15.14
N GLU A 164 2.95 35.41 15.63
CA GLU A 164 3.81 34.32 15.14
C GLU A 164 3.53 33.95 13.68
N HIS A 165 2.27 34.04 13.24
CA HIS A 165 1.93 33.75 11.84
C HIS A 165 2.45 34.84 10.88
N PHE A 166 2.46 36.10 11.32
CA PHE A 166 2.94 37.23 10.51
C PHE A 166 4.47 37.24 10.38
N GLU A 167 5.22 36.86 11.42
CA GLU A 167 6.68 36.71 11.31
C GLU A 167 7.10 35.55 10.39
N SER A 168 6.30 34.49 10.31
CA SER A 168 6.57 33.35 9.43
C SER A 168 6.41 33.70 7.93
N GLU A 169 5.43 34.54 7.58
CA GLU A 169 5.22 34.98 6.19
C GLU A 169 6.36 35.88 5.71
N ILE A 170 6.79 36.87 6.53
CA ILE A 170 7.90 37.79 6.18
C ILE A 170 9.23 37.04 5.97
N LYS A 171 9.44 35.92 6.67
CA LYS A 171 10.67 35.12 6.54
C LYS A 171 10.68 34.31 5.23
N SER A 172 9.53 33.80 4.79
CA SER A 172 9.43 33.06 3.52
C SER A 172 9.57 33.96 2.29
N GLU A 173 9.14 35.22 2.37
CA GLU A 173 9.23 36.17 1.26
C GLU A 173 10.68 36.66 1.04
N LYS A 174 11.53 36.64 2.09
CA LYS A 174 12.96 36.98 1.98
C LYS A 174 13.82 35.85 1.42
N GLU A 175 13.42 34.58 1.56
CA GLU A 175 14.15 33.45 0.95
C GLU A 175 13.92 33.37 -0.57
N LEU A 176 12.76 33.79 -1.07
CA LEU A 176 12.44 33.75 -2.51
C LEU A 176 13.13 34.84 -3.35
N VAL A 177 13.69 35.89 -2.74
CA VAL A 177 14.35 37.01 -3.46
C VAL A 177 15.89 36.85 -3.48
N GLY A 178 16.44 35.85 -2.78
CA GLY A 178 17.89 35.66 -2.61
C GLY A 178 18.59 34.81 -3.67
N GLU A 179 17.87 34.04 -4.50
CA GLU A 179 18.46 33.01 -5.38
C GLU A 179 18.64 33.39 -6.87
N ASP A 180 18.59 34.68 -7.22
CA ASP A 180 18.79 35.14 -8.62
C ASP A 180 20.14 35.84 -8.86
N LYS A 181 21.17 35.50 -8.07
CA LYS A 181 22.55 35.93 -8.34
C LYS A 181 23.55 34.78 -8.14
N GLN A 182 23.66 33.89 -9.13
CA GLN A 182 24.94 33.29 -9.55
C GLN A 182 24.81 32.58 -10.89
#